data_AF-A0A662NPW9-F1
#
_entry.id   AF-A0A662NPW9-F1
#
_cell.length_a   1.000
_cell.length_b   1.000
_cell.length_c   1.000
_cell.angle_alpha   90.00
_cell.angle_beta   90.00
_cell.angle_gamma   90.00
#
_symmetry.space_group_name_H-M   'P 1'
#
loop_
_entity.id
_entity.type
_entity.pdbx_description
1 polymer ?
#
loop_
_entity_poly.entity_id
_entity_poly.type
_entity_poly.pdbx_seq_one_letter_code
_entity_poly.pdbx_strand_id
1 'polypeptide(L)'
;MKAEEIIWGAVALIILYLAWKTIAPLLSAIFFAGILAYAVLPIHKRLVQKTTPRNSALILTTLVIGCSALITAELILIIKNLLVSFYEDIMTFVSWSLELELPFGMHDVLQKLYSQLTPKLAEYMQSYAFSIPEYLLQLVIFFAAFYAFLVNSEEIKRQIYALIPGG
;
A
#
# COMPACT_ATOMS: atom_id res chain seq x y z
N MET A 1 41.19 -21.20 2.11
CA MET A 1 41.13 -19.99 1.26
C MET A 1 39.97 -20.06 0.25
N LYS A 2 39.95 -20.97 -0.73
CA LYS A 2 38.86 -21.03 -1.74
C LYS A 2 37.45 -21.28 -1.18
N ALA A 3 37.30 -22.18 -0.20
CA ALA A 3 35.99 -22.47 0.40
C ALA A 3 35.44 -21.30 1.22
N GLU A 4 36.33 -20.53 1.85
CA GLU A 4 35.96 -19.38 2.68
C GLU A 4 35.52 -18.19 1.81
N GLU A 5 36.21 -17.94 0.70
CA GLU A 5 35.77 -16.96 -0.31
C GLU A 5 34.40 -17.29 -0.91
N ILE A 6 34.11 -18.58 -1.16
CA ILE A 6 32.81 -19.01 -1.68
C ILE A 6 31.70 -18.76 -0.64
N ILE A 7 31.96 -19.04 0.63
CA ILE A 7 30.99 -18.81 1.72
C ILE A 7 30.73 -17.31 1.90
N TRP A 8 31.78 -16.47 1.93
CA TRP A 8 31.61 -15.02 2.04
C TRP A 8 30.92 -14.42 0.81
N GLY A 9 31.20 -14.93 -0.39
CA GLY A 9 30.47 -14.54 -1.60
C GLY A 9 28.99 -14.89 -1.53
N ALA A 10 28.65 -16.09 -1.04
CA ALA A 10 27.26 -16.50 -0.84
C ALA A 10 26.55 -15.63 0.21
N VAL A 11 27.22 -15.34 1.34
CA VAL A 11 26.69 -14.46 2.38
C VAL A 11 26.45 -13.04 1.83
N ALA A 12 27.39 -12.48 1.08
CA ALA A 12 27.24 -11.17 0.45
C ALA A 12 26.05 -11.12 -0.52
N LEU A 13 25.86 -12.16 -1.33
CA LEU A 13 24.71 -12.28 -2.24
C LEU A 13 23.38 -12.36 -1.48
N ILE A 14 23.34 -13.12 -0.37
CA ILE A 14 22.15 -13.21 0.47
C ILE A 14 21.82 -11.85 1.09
N ILE A 15 22.81 -11.14 1.62
CA ILE A 15 22.62 -9.80 2.18
C ILE A 15 22.11 -8.84 1.11
N LEU A 16 22.70 -8.86 -0.08
CA LEU A 16 22.28 -8.01 -1.20
C LEU A 16 20.84 -8.31 -1.63
N TYR A 17 20.48 -9.59 -1.72
CA TYR A 17 19.13 -10.02 -2.05
C TYR A 17 18.10 -9.58 -1.02
N LEU A 18 18.40 -9.76 0.26
CA LEU A 18 17.51 -9.33 1.35
C LEU A 18 17.37 -7.80 1.38
N ALA A 19 18.47 -7.07 1.22
CA ALA A 19 18.46 -5.61 1.13
C ALA A 19 17.60 -5.12 -0.04
N TRP A 20 17.74 -5.75 -1.21
CA TRP A 20 16.91 -5.42 -2.38
C TRP A 20 15.43 -5.69 -2.11
N LYS A 21 15.09 -6.83 -1.50
CA LYS A 21 13.71 -7.19 -1.17
C LYS A 21 13.08 -6.17 -0.20
N THR A 22 13.85 -5.62 0.73
CA THR A 22 13.38 -4.59 1.67
C THR A 22 13.26 -3.21 1.03
N ILE A 23 14.17 -2.84 0.11
CA ILE A 23 14.19 -1.50 -0.49
C ILE A 23 13.25 -1.40 -1.71
N ALA A 24 13.04 -2.48 -2.45
CA ALA A 24 12.25 -2.46 -3.67
C ALA A 24 10.82 -1.88 -3.49
N PRO A 25 10.07 -2.21 -2.42
CA PRO A 25 8.77 -1.60 -2.15
C PRO A 25 8.85 -0.11 -1.78
N LEU A 26 9.99 0.35 -1.28
CA LEU A 26 10.20 1.77 -0.97
C LEU A 26 10.50 2.58 -2.24
N LEU A 27 11.16 1.95 -3.22
CA LEU A 27 11.44 2.57 -4.51
C LEU A 27 10.15 2.87 -5.29
N SER A 28 9.16 1.98 -5.21
CA SER A 28 7.86 2.21 -5.84
C SER A 28 7.14 3.40 -5.20
N ALA A 29 7.18 3.52 -3.87
CA ALA A 29 6.64 4.67 -3.14
C ALA A 29 7.29 6.00 -3.61
N ILE A 30 8.61 6.03 -3.75
CA ILE A 30 9.33 7.19 -4.28
C ILE A 30 8.91 7.48 -5.73
N PHE A 31 8.82 6.45 -6.58
CA PHE A 31 8.42 6.62 -7.98
C PHE A 31 7.01 7.21 -8.12
N PHE A 32 6.02 6.67 -7.40
CA PHE A 32 4.66 7.20 -7.41
C PHE A 32 4.58 8.61 -6.83
N ALA A 33 5.37 8.91 -5.79
CA ALA A 33 5.46 10.26 -5.25
C ALA A 33 5.95 11.26 -6.31
N GLY A 34 6.92 10.86 -7.14
CA GLY A 34 7.41 11.67 -8.26
C GLY A 34 6.33 11.93 -9.32
N ILE A 35 5.59 10.89 -9.71
CA ILE A 35 4.47 11.02 -10.66
C ILE A 35 3.41 11.99 -10.13
N LEU A 36 3.00 11.82 -8.87
CA LEU A 36 1.99 12.69 -8.27
C LEU A 36 2.50 14.12 -8.12
N ALA A 37 3.75 14.30 -7.71
CA ALA A 37 4.38 15.62 -7.60
C ALA A 37 4.40 16.33 -8.96
N TYR A 38 4.70 15.61 -10.04
CA TYR A 38 4.62 16.14 -11.39
C TYR A 38 3.17 16.52 -11.79
N ALA A 39 2.20 15.66 -11.49
CA ALA A 39 0.79 15.92 -11.79
C ALA A 39 0.24 17.16 -11.05
N VAL A 40 0.69 17.39 -9.82
CA VAL A 40 0.25 18.51 -8.96
C VAL A 40 1.13 19.76 -9.15
N LEU A 41 2.25 19.66 -9.86
CA LEU A 41 3.17 20.78 -10.14
C LEU A 41 2.50 22.06 -10.67
N PRO A 42 1.52 22.05 -11.60
CA PRO A 42 0.86 23.28 -12.03
C PRO A 42 0.10 23.97 -10.88
N ILE A 43 -0.49 23.19 -9.97
CA ILE A 43 -1.16 23.69 -8.78
C ILE A 43 -0.12 24.28 -7.82
N HIS A 44 0.98 23.55 -7.59
CA HIS A 44 2.11 24.00 -6.77
C HIS A 44 2.64 25.37 -7.22
N LYS A 45 2.86 25.55 -8.53
CA LYS A 45 3.33 26.82 -9.11
C LYS A 45 2.36 27.97 -8.88
N ARG A 46 1.06 27.73 -9.00
CA ARG A 46 0.02 28.75 -8.70
C ARG A 46 0.02 29.13 -7.21
N LEU A 47 0.25 28.18 -6.31
CA LEU A 47 0.35 28.46 -4.87
C LEU A 47 1.65 29.21 -4.51
N VAL A 48 2.77 28.90 -5.18
CA VAL A 48 4.06 29.59 -4.98
C VAL A 48 3.97 31.07 -5.36
N GLN A 49 3.09 31.45 -6.28
CA GLN A 49 2.86 32.88 -6.57
C GLN A 49 2.26 33.65 -5.37
N LYS A 50 1.59 32.94 -4.45
CA LYS A 50 0.93 33.52 -3.29
C LYS A 50 1.65 33.22 -1.97
N THR A 51 2.64 32.32 -1.98
CA THR A 51 3.29 31.77 -0.77
C THR A 51 4.72 31.32 -1.06
N THR A 52 5.49 30.95 -0.03
CA THR A 52 6.84 30.36 -0.22
C THR A 52 6.75 28.94 -0.81
N PRO A 53 7.71 28.50 -1.66
CA PRO A 53 7.74 27.13 -2.20
C PRO A 53 7.58 26.04 -1.14
N ARG A 54 8.26 26.20 0.01
CA ARG A 54 8.14 25.30 1.15
C ARG A 54 6.72 25.20 1.69
N ASN A 55 6.02 26.32 1.83
CA ASN A 55 4.66 26.36 2.36
C ASN A 55 3.66 25.77 1.36
N SER A 56 3.83 26.06 0.07
CA SER A 56 3.03 25.45 -1.00
C SER A 56 3.16 23.92 -1.00
N ALA A 57 4.40 23.41 -0.88
CA ALA A 57 4.66 21.98 -0.78
C ALA A 57 4.04 21.36 0.48
N LEU A 58 4.14 22.02 1.63
CA LEU A 58 3.48 21.57 2.88
C LEU A 58 1.96 21.51 2.72
N ILE A 59 1.32 22.55 2.20
CA ILE A 59 -0.13 22.61 2.00
C ILE A 59 -0.59 21.45 1.12
N LEU A 60 0.07 21.24 -0.01
CA LEU A 60 -0.28 20.17 -0.94
C LEU A 60 -0.04 18.79 -0.32
N THR A 61 1.06 18.60 0.41
CA THR A 61 1.34 17.34 1.10
C THR A 61 0.25 17.03 2.13
N THR A 62 -0.12 18.01 2.97
CA THR A 62 -1.20 17.86 3.95
C THR A 62 -2.54 17.57 3.28
N LEU A 63 -2.83 18.21 2.15
CA LEU A 63 -4.05 17.94 1.38
C LEU A 63 -4.07 16.51 0.85
N VAL A 64 -2.96 16.01 0.30
CA VAL A 64 -2.85 14.63 -0.18
C VAL A 64 -2.99 13.64 0.97
N ILE A 65 -2.38 13.90 2.14
CA ILE A 65 -2.58 13.08 3.35
C ILE A 65 -4.06 13.06 3.75
N GLY A 66 -4.72 14.21 3.82
CA GLY A 66 -6.14 14.29 4.15
C GLY A 66 -7.02 13.54 3.14
N CYS A 67 -6.79 13.73 1.86
CA CYS A 67 -7.56 13.09 0.79
C CYS A 67 -7.35 11.56 0.78
N SER A 68 -6.11 11.09 0.93
CA SER A 68 -5.81 9.66 1.02
C SER A 68 -6.43 9.01 2.28
N ALA A 69 -6.42 9.70 3.42
CA ALA A 69 -7.08 9.23 4.63
C ALA A 69 -8.59 9.10 4.45
N LEU A 70 -9.24 10.09 3.82
CA LEU A 70 -10.68 10.04 3.51
C LEU A 70 -11.02 8.87 2.56
N ILE A 71 -10.27 8.73 1.47
CA ILE A 71 -10.47 7.62 0.51
C ILE A 71 -10.31 6.27 1.21
N THR A 72 -9.29 6.14 2.07
CA THR A 72 -9.04 4.91 2.83
C THR A 72 -10.18 4.61 3.80
N ALA A 73 -10.69 5.62 4.51
CA ALA A 73 -11.80 5.47 5.44
C ALA A 73 -13.08 5.00 4.72
N GLU A 74 -13.42 5.61 3.58
CA GLU A 74 -14.56 5.19 2.75
C GLU A 74 -14.41 3.75 2.26
N LEU A 75 -13.23 3.37 1.76
CA LEU A 75 -12.93 1.99 1.36
C LEU A 75 -13.11 1.00 2.52
N ILE A 76 -12.63 1.34 3.72
CA ILE A 76 -12.80 0.50 4.91
C ILE A 76 -14.28 0.32 5.25
N LEU A 77 -15.08 1.39 5.18
CA LEU A 77 -16.53 1.33 5.42
C LEU A 77 -17.24 0.45 4.39
N ILE A 78 -16.91 0.59 3.11
CA ILE A 78 -17.46 -0.24 2.03
C ILE A 78 -17.11 -1.70 2.27
N ILE A 79 -15.84 -2.02 2.54
CA ILE A 79 -15.37 -3.39 2.81
C ILE A 79 -16.07 -3.97 4.03
N LYS A 80 -16.22 -3.19 5.11
CA LYS A 80 -16.94 -3.62 6.31
C LYS A 80 -18.41 -3.95 5.99
N ASN A 81 -19.10 -3.09 5.26
CA ASN A 81 -20.50 -3.32 4.90
C ASN A 81 -20.66 -4.55 4.01
N LEU A 82 -19.75 -4.74 3.04
CA LEU A 82 -19.72 -5.94 2.21
C LEU A 82 -19.48 -7.20 3.03
N LEU A 83 -18.54 -7.18 3.98
CA LEU A 83 -18.26 -8.30 4.88
C LEU A 83 -19.46 -8.66 5.76
N VAL A 84 -20.14 -7.65 6.33
CA VAL A 84 -21.33 -7.87 7.16
C VAL A 84 -22.46 -8.45 6.32
N SER A 85 -22.77 -7.84 5.17
CA SER A 85 -23.80 -8.34 4.26
C SER A 85 -23.50 -9.76 3.81
N PHE A 86 -22.26 -10.04 3.42
CA PHE A 86 -21.84 -11.37 2.99
C PHE A 86 -21.96 -12.40 4.12
N TYR A 87 -21.61 -12.03 5.36
CA TYR A 87 -21.77 -12.89 6.51
C TYR A 87 -23.25 -13.17 6.81
N GLU A 88 -24.11 -12.15 6.77
CA GLU A 88 -25.56 -12.28 6.95
C GLU A 88 -26.20 -13.13 5.85
N ASP A 89 -25.81 -12.93 4.59
CA ASP A 89 -26.29 -13.71 3.45
C ASP A 89 -25.89 -15.18 3.56
N ILE A 90 -24.63 -15.46 3.93
CA ILE A 90 -24.17 -16.83 4.19
C ILE A 90 -24.95 -17.44 5.34
N MET A 91 -25.11 -16.72 6.45
CA MET A 91 -25.82 -17.29 7.60
C MET A 91 -27.29 -17.55 7.31
N THR A 92 -27.93 -16.67 6.54
CA THR A 92 -29.32 -16.84 6.08
C THR A 92 -29.45 -18.03 5.14
N PHE A 93 -28.51 -18.20 4.21
CA PHE A 93 -28.46 -19.37 3.33
C PHE A 93 -28.25 -20.67 4.13
N VAL A 94 -27.32 -20.66 5.09
CA VAL A 94 -27.03 -21.81 5.94
C VAL A 94 -28.25 -22.16 6.78
N SER A 95 -28.88 -21.20 7.47
CA SER A 95 -30.07 -21.48 8.29
C SER A 95 -31.23 -21.99 7.45
N TRP A 96 -31.51 -21.37 6.30
CA TRP A 96 -32.52 -21.85 5.36
C TRP A 96 -32.23 -23.28 4.87
N SER A 97 -30.96 -23.58 4.58
CA SER A 97 -30.55 -24.92 4.13
C SER A 97 -30.68 -25.99 5.21
N LEU A 98 -30.51 -25.64 6.49
CA LEU A 98 -30.63 -26.57 7.62
C LEU A 98 -32.10 -26.86 7.97
N GLU A 99 -33.03 -25.94 7.68
CA GLU A 99 -34.48 -26.13 7.85
C GLU A 99 -35.10 -27.04 6.78
N LEU A 100 -34.43 -27.23 5.64
CA LEU A 100 -34.81 -28.24 4.66
C LEU A 100 -34.38 -29.64 5.17
N GLU A 101 -35.27 -30.63 5.08
CA GLU A 101 -34.89 -32.06 5.22
C GLU A 101 -33.98 -32.45 4.04
N LEU A 102 -32.69 -32.10 4.14
CA LEU A 102 -31.71 -32.37 3.11
C LEU A 102 -31.34 -33.86 3.10
N PRO A 103 -31.53 -34.57 1.98
CA PRO A 103 -31.13 -35.97 1.90
C PRO A 103 -29.59 -36.11 1.85
N PHE A 104 -29.08 -37.26 2.29
CA PHE A 104 -27.68 -37.71 2.17
C PHE A 104 -26.60 -36.76 2.72
N GLY A 105 -26.38 -36.73 4.05
CA GLY A 105 -25.11 -36.27 4.65
C GLY A 105 -24.68 -34.82 4.39
N MET A 106 -25.52 -33.99 3.75
CA MET A 106 -25.18 -32.60 3.41
C MET A 106 -25.03 -31.70 4.63
N HIS A 107 -25.63 -32.07 5.76
CA HIS A 107 -25.40 -31.43 7.05
C HIS A 107 -23.92 -31.46 7.47
N ASP A 108 -23.23 -32.59 7.29
CA ASP A 108 -21.80 -32.72 7.64
C ASP A 108 -20.90 -31.86 6.73
N VAL A 109 -21.30 -31.69 5.47
CA VAL A 109 -20.57 -30.86 4.50
C VAL A 109 -20.71 -29.39 4.86
N LEU A 110 -21.93 -28.92 5.16
CA LEU A 110 -22.20 -27.55 5.58
C LEU A 110 -21.50 -27.21 6.91
N GLN A 111 -21.55 -28.12 7.88
CA GLN A 111 -20.87 -27.95 9.16
C GLN A 111 -19.35 -27.89 9.01
N LYS A 112 -18.76 -28.73 8.15
CA LYS A 112 -17.34 -28.66 7.81
C LYS A 112 -16.98 -27.36 7.12
N LEU A 113 -17.81 -26.87 6.19
CA LEU A 113 -17.59 -25.60 5.50
C LEU A 113 -17.53 -24.43 6.48
N TYR A 114 -18.49 -24.36 7.42
CA TYR A 114 -18.53 -23.35 8.48
C TYR A 114 -17.28 -23.42 9.37
N SER A 115 -16.91 -24.62 9.82
CA SER A 115 -15.75 -24.83 10.70
C SER A 115 -14.41 -24.49 10.04
N GLN A 116 -14.32 -24.49 8.70
CA GLN A 116 -13.09 -24.18 7.96
C GLN A 116 -13.03 -22.72 7.50
N LEU A 117 -14.17 -22.09 7.23
CA LEU A 117 -14.23 -20.70 6.79
C LEU A 117 -13.84 -19.72 7.91
N THR A 118 -14.39 -19.90 9.11
CA THR A 118 -14.14 -19.01 10.25
C THR A 118 -12.65 -18.91 10.64
N PRO A 119 -11.90 -20.01 10.82
CA PRO A 119 -10.48 -19.92 11.16
C PRO A 119 -9.64 -19.39 10.00
N LYS A 120 -9.97 -19.70 8.73
CA LYS A 120 -9.25 -19.13 7.59
C LYS A 120 -9.42 -17.63 7.49
N LEU A 121 -10.62 -17.11 7.74
CA LEU A 121 -10.86 -15.66 7.79
C LEU A 121 -10.06 -14.99 8.91
N ALA A 122 -10.00 -15.62 10.09
CA ALA A 122 -9.18 -15.13 11.20
C ALA A 122 -7.67 -15.13 10.87
N GLU A 123 -7.18 -16.18 10.20
CA GLU A 123 -5.79 -16.30 9.75
C GLU A 123 -5.45 -15.24 8.69
N TYR A 124 -6.34 -14.99 7.73
CA TYR A 124 -6.20 -13.89 6.76
C TYR A 124 -6.10 -12.52 7.45
N MET A 125 -6.93 -12.27 8.46
CA MET A 125 -6.89 -11.02 9.22
C MET A 125 -5.58 -10.86 10.03
N GLN A 126 -5.09 -11.95 10.63
CA GLN A 126 -3.81 -11.94 11.35
C GLN A 126 -2.61 -11.73 10.41
N SER A 127 -2.59 -12.39 9.25
CA SER A 127 -1.53 -12.20 8.25
C SER A 127 -1.47 -10.76 7.75
N TYR A 128 -2.62 -10.07 7.64
CA TYR A 128 -2.65 -8.67 7.23
C TYR A 128 -2.06 -7.73 8.28
N ALA A 129 -2.23 -8.03 9.58
CA ALA A 129 -1.68 -7.22 10.66
C ALA A 129 -0.14 -7.13 10.62
N PHE A 130 0.54 -8.20 10.18
CA PHE A 130 2.00 -8.21 10.02
C PHE A 130 2.51 -7.33 8.87
N SER A 131 1.66 -6.99 7.89
CA SER A 131 2.03 -6.11 6.76
C SER A 131 1.85 -4.61 7.05
N ILE A 132 1.14 -4.25 8.12
CA ILE A 132 0.85 -2.85 8.49
C ILE A 132 2.13 -2.01 8.65
N PRO A 133 3.20 -2.46 9.34
CA PRO A 133 4.42 -1.66 9.50
C PRO A 133 5.10 -1.33 8.17
N GLU A 134 5.08 -2.27 7.22
CA GLU A 134 5.66 -2.07 5.89
C GLU A 134 4.90 -0.99 5.12
N TYR A 135 3.56 -1.06 5.09
CA TYR A 135 2.73 -0.06 4.43
C TYR A 135 2.86 1.33 5.06
N LEU A 136 2.95 1.40 6.39
CA LEU A 136 3.19 2.67 7.08
C LEU A 136 4.53 3.29 6.69
N LEU A 137 5.59 2.48 6.61
CA LEU A 137 6.90 2.95 6.17
C LEU A 137 6.85 3.45 4.72
N GLN A 138 6.18 2.71 3.82
CA GLN A 138 5.97 3.11 2.44
C GLN A 138 5.21 4.44 2.34
N LEU A 139 4.15 4.65 3.14
CA LEU A 139 3.41 5.91 3.18
C LEU A 139 4.28 7.08 3.65
N VAL A 140 5.06 6.88 4.72
CA VAL A 140 5.98 7.91 5.21
C VAL A 140 6.99 8.29 4.14
N ILE A 141 7.59 7.31 3.47
CA ILE A 141 8.55 7.54 2.39
C ILE A 141 7.88 8.21 1.19
N PHE A 142 6.67 7.79 0.81
CA PHE A 142 5.89 8.41 -0.24
C PHE A 142 5.66 9.90 0.04
N PHE A 143 5.15 10.26 1.22
CA PHE A 143 4.89 11.66 1.57
C PHE A 143 6.17 12.48 1.70
N ALA A 144 7.23 11.90 2.27
CA ALA A 144 8.53 12.56 2.36
C ALA A 144 9.13 12.84 0.97
N ALA A 145 9.09 11.85 0.08
CA ALA A 145 9.55 11.99 -1.31
C ALA A 145 8.69 13.00 -2.08
N PHE A 146 7.36 12.94 -1.94
CA PHE A 146 6.43 13.87 -2.58
C PHE A 146 6.72 15.32 -2.18
N TYR A 147 6.87 15.55 -0.87
CA TYR A 147 7.27 16.85 -0.34
C TYR A 147 8.63 17.30 -0.89
N ALA A 148 9.63 16.41 -0.86
CA ALA A 148 10.97 16.71 -1.35
C ALA A 148 10.99 17.06 -2.85
N PHE A 149 10.22 16.35 -3.68
CA PHE A 149 10.09 16.64 -5.11
C PHE A 149 9.42 17.98 -5.37
N LEU A 150 8.38 18.35 -4.61
CA LEU A 150 7.75 19.66 -4.77
C LEU A 150 8.69 20.80 -4.35
N VAL A 151 9.35 20.68 -3.19
CA VAL A 151 10.27 21.72 -2.68
C VAL A 151 11.44 21.93 -3.64
N ASN A 152 12.01 20.86 -4.18
CA ASN A 152 13.17 20.93 -5.07
C ASN A 152 12.79 20.90 -6.56
N SER A 153 11.53 21.18 -6.90
CA SER A 153 11.01 21.00 -8.26
C SER A 153 11.77 21.77 -9.33
N GLU A 154 12.20 23.01 -9.04
CA GLU A 154 12.99 23.82 -9.99
C GLU A 154 14.43 23.32 -10.15
N GLU A 155 15.05 22.81 -9.08
CA GLU A 155 16.39 22.22 -9.12
C GLU A 155 16.40 20.90 -9.91
N ILE A 156 15.43 20.03 -9.64
CA ILE A 156 15.24 18.77 -10.35
C ILE A 156 15.03 19.05 -11.84
N LYS A 157 14.17 20.01 -12.17
CA LYS A 157 13.95 20.45 -13.55
C LYS A 157 15.27 20.86 -14.19
N ARG A 158 16.04 21.74 -13.54
CA ARG A 158 17.33 22.22 -14.06
C ARG A 158 18.31 21.07 -14.35
N GLN A 159 18.43 20.11 -13.44
CA GLN A 159 19.32 18.96 -13.61
C GLN A 159 18.87 18.04 -14.75
N ILE A 160 17.56 17.80 -14.88
CA ILE A 160 17.02 17.01 -15.99
C ILE A 160 17.34 17.68 -17.32
N TYR A 161 17.14 19.01 -17.45
CA TYR A 161 17.49 19.73 -18.67
C TYR A 161 19.01 19.68 -18.96
N ALA A 162 19.86 19.80 -17.95
CA ALA A 162 21.31 19.72 -18.12
C ALA A 162 21.80 18.34 -18.59
N LEU A 163 21.06 17.27 -18.30
CA LEU A 163 21.36 15.89 -18.71
C LEU A 163 20.87 15.57 -20.13
N ILE A 164 20.01 16.41 -20.71
CA ILE A 164 19.53 16.25 -22.09
C ILE A 164 20.44 17.06 -23.01
N PRO A 165 21.26 16.41 -23.87
CA PRO A 165 22.11 17.13 -24.80
C PRO A 165 21.22 17.86 -25.84
N GLY A 166 21.24 19.20 -25.81
CA GLY A 166 20.56 20.07 -26.79
C GLY A 166 19.36 20.88 -26.29
N GLY A 167 19.12 20.95 -24.98
CA GLY A 167 18.14 21.85 -24.35
C GLY A 167 18.61 23.29 -24.18
#